data_AF-A0A4Q3UWG1-F1
#
_entry.id   AF-A0A4Q3UWG1-F1
#
_cell.length_a   1.000
_cell.length_b   1.000
_cell.length_c   1.000
_cell.angle_alpha   90.00
_cell.angle_beta   90.00
_cell.angle_gamma   90.00
#
_symmetry.space_group_name_H-M   'P 1'
#
loop_
_entity.id
_entity.type
_entity.pdbx_description
1 polymer ?
#
loop_
_entity_poly.entity_id
_entity_poly.type
_entity_poly.pdbx_seq_one_letter_code
_entity_poly.pdbx_strand_id
1 'polypeptide(L)' 'SLRMTIGRFTTEEEIDYAISTIRQNVAKLRELSPLWEMFKDGVDLSTIQWSAH' A
#
# COMPACT_ATOMS: atom_id res chain seq x y z
N SER A 1 -4.97 -3.89 6.28
CA SER A 1 -4.47 -2.70 7.01
C SER A 1 -3.06 -2.99 7.53
N LEU A 2 -2.22 -1.96 7.73
CA LEU A 2 -0.87 -2.09 8.28
C LEU A 2 -0.79 -1.30 9.59
N ARG A 3 -0.32 -1.93 10.67
CA ARG A 3 -0.08 -1.26 11.96
C ARG A 3 1.42 -1.11 12.18
N MET A 4 1.85 0.12 12.42
CA MET A 4 3.24 0.45 12.77
C MET A 4 3.27 1.07 14.16
N THR A 5 4.28 0.72 14.96
CA THR A 5 4.46 1.23 16.32
C THR A 5 5.82 1.90 16.39
N ILE A 6 5.87 3.09 17.00
CA ILE A 6 7.09 3.88 17.20
C ILE A 6 7.35 3.95 18.71
N GLY A 7 8.61 3.84 19.13
CA GLY A 7 9.00 3.79 20.53
C GLY A 7 10.15 4.73 20.90
N ARG A 8 10.56 4.70 22.18
CA ARG A 8 11.62 5.56 22.73
C ARG A 8 12.96 5.49 21.97
N PHE A 9 13.23 4.35 21.33
CA PHE A 9 14.49 4.09 20.64
C PHE A 9 14.40 4.30 19.13
N THR A 10 13.22 4.66 18.61
CA THR A 10 13.06 4.89 17.18
C THR A 10 13.70 6.21 16.79
N THR A 11 14.58 6.20 15.80
CA THR A 11 15.23 7.42 15.29
C THR A 11 14.51 7.96 14.06
N GLU A 12 14.76 9.22 13.70
CA GLU A 12 14.18 9.85 12.51
C GLU A 12 14.63 9.11 11.23
N GLU A 13 15.88 8.66 11.17
CA GLU A 13 16.41 7.92 10.04
C GLU A 13 15.69 6.58 9.82
N GLU A 14 15.33 5.89 10.91
CA GLU A 14 14.54 4.64 10.83
C GLU A 14 13.13 4.90 10.30
N ILE A 15 12.52 6.03 10.66
CA ILE A 15 11.22 6.45 10.13
C ILE A 15 11.31 6.78 8.64
N ASP A 16 12.32 7.54 8.23
CA ASP A 16 12.53 7.88 6.81
C ASP A 16 12.78 6.64 5.96
N TYR A 17 13.56 5.69 6.48
CA TYR A 17 13.76 4.39 5.86
C TYR A 17 12.45 3.60 5.74
N ALA A 18 11.65 3.55 6.81
CA ALA A 18 10.36 2.87 6.79
C ALA A 18 9.41 3.50 5.75
N ILE A 19 9.33 4.83 5.70
CA ILE A 19 8.50 5.56 4.72
C ILE A 19 8.91 5.22 3.29
N SER A 20 10.20 5.34 2.98
CA SER A 20 10.71 5.07 1.64
C SER A 20 10.45 3.63 1.21
N THR A 21 10.72 2.67 2.10
CA THR A 21 10.51 1.25 1.86
C THR A 21 9.03 0.94 1.62
N ILE A 22 8.13 1.47 2.46
CA ILE A 22 6.69 1.23 2.30
C ILE A 22 6.19 1.79 0.98
N ARG A 23 6.61 3.02 0.61
CA ARG A 23 6.21 3.63 -0.66
C ARG A 23 6.65 2.79 -1.86
N GLN A 24 7.89 2.31 -1.86
CA GLN A 24 8.41 1.45 -2.92
C GLN A 24 7.64 0.14 -3.03
N ASN A 25 7.38 -0.53 -1.89
CA ASN A 25 6.64 -1.78 -1.88
C ASN A 25 5.18 -1.60 -2.33
N VAL A 26 4.51 -0.55 -1.87
CA VAL A 26 3.14 -0.23 -2.30
C VAL A 26 3.10 0.11 -3.80
N ALA A 27 4.08 0.85 -4.31
CA ALA A 27 4.18 1.14 -5.74
C ALA A 27 4.33 -0.14 -6.57
N LYS A 28 5.23 -1.04 -6.16
CA LYS A 28 5.43 -2.33 -6.83
C LYS A 28 4.18 -3.22 -6.79
N LEU A 29 3.49 -3.28 -5.64
CA LEU A 29 2.22 -4.02 -5.52
C LEU A 29 1.15 -3.44 -6.44
N ARG A 30 1.13 -2.12 -6.62
CA ARG A 30 0.21 -1.42 -7.52
C ARG A 30 0.53 -1.69 -8.99
N GLU A 31 1.79 -1.70 -9.40
CA GLU A 31 2.20 -2.05 -10.77
C GLU A 31 1.78 -3.46 -11.18
N LEU A 32 1.73 -4.39 -10.22
CA LEU A 32 1.36 -5.78 -10.47
C LEU A 32 -0.14 -6.05 -10.25
N SER A 33 -0.90 -5.06 -9.78
CA SER A 33 -2.31 -5.25 -9.43
C SER A 33 -3.23 -4.86 -10.59
N PRO A 34 -3.97 -5.81 -11.19
CA PRO A 34 -4.96 -5.49 -12.22
C PRO A 34 -6.08 -4.59 -11.69
N LEU A 35 -6.37 -4.67 -10.39
CA LEU A 35 -7.36 -3.81 -9.72
C LEU A 35 -6.88 -2.35 -9.66
N TRP A 36 -5.57 -2.13 -9.56
CA TRP A 36 -5.00 -0.79 -9.56
C TRP A 36 -5.07 -0.14 -10.94
N GLU A 37 -4.88 -0.92 -12.01
CA GLU A 37 -5.11 -0.42 -13.38
C GLU A 37 -6.59 -0.09 -13.61
N MET A 38 -7.52 -0.98 -13.21
CA MET A 38 -8.96 -0.71 -13.28
C MET A 38 -9.36 0.58 -12.51
N PHE A 39 -8.74 0.81 -11.34
CA PHE A 39 -8.94 2.05 -10.59
C PHE A 39 -8.47 3.29 -11.36
N LYS A 40 -7.30 3.24 -12.02
CA LYS A 40 -6.80 4.37 -12.84
C LYS A 40 -7.68 4.62 -14.06
N ASP A 41 -8.24 3.58 -14.64
CA ASP A 41 -9.15 3.67 -15.79
C ASP A 41 -10.56 4.20 -15.41
N GLY A 42 -10.77 4.52 -14.12
CA GLY A 42 -12.01 5.13 -13.63
C GLY A 42 -13.13 4.11 -13.37
N VAL A 43 -12.80 2.81 -13.33
CA VAL A 43 -13.76 1.76 -12.98
C VAL A 43 -14.04 1.83 -11.49
N ASP A 44 -15.32 1.90 -11.13
CA ASP A 44 -15.74 1.86 -9.73
C ASP A 44 -15.49 0.47 -9.13
N LEU A 45 -14.41 0.35 -8.36
CA LEU A 45 -14.03 -0.90 -7.69
C LEU A 45 -15.07 -1.37 -6.66
N SER A 46 -16.01 -0.51 -6.23
CA SER A 46 -17.06 -0.90 -5.29
C SER A 46 -18.11 -1.83 -5.90
N THR A 47 -18.21 -1.86 -7.24
CA THR A 47 -19.13 -2.76 -7.96
C THR A 47 -18.52 -4.13 -8.24
N ILE A 48 -17.23 -4.32 -7.95
CA ILE A 48 -16.57 -5.61 -8.12
C ILE A 48 -17.02 -6.55 -6.99
N GLN A 49 -17.73 -7.61 -7.37
CA GLN A 49 -18.01 -8.75 -6.49
C GLN A 49 -16.68 -9.45 -6.18
N TRP A 50 -16.10 -9.10 -5.04
CA TRP A 50 -14.93 -9.79 -4.52
C TRP A 50 -15.33 -11.24 -4.26
N SER A 51 -14.66 -12.18 -4.95
CA SER A 51 -14.80 -13.60 -4.65
C SER A 51 -14.40 -13.81 -3.19
N ALA A 52 -15.38 -13.94 -2.29
CA ALA A 52 -15.12 -14.25 -0.90
C ALA A 52 -14.42 -15.62 -0.85
N HIS A 53 -13.18 -15.63 -0.38
CA HIS A 53 -12.44 -16.82 -0.01
C HIS A 53 -11.93 -16.65 1.41
#